data_AF-A0A914CA86-F1
#
_entry.id   AF-A0A914CA86-F1
#
_cell.length_a   1.000
_cell.length_b   1.000
_cell.length_c   1.000
_cell.angle_alpha   90.00
_cell.angle_beta   90.00
_cell.angle_gamma   90.00
#
_symmetry.space_group_name_H-M   'P 1'
#
loop_
_entity.id
_entity.type
_entity.pdbx_description
1 polymer ?
#
loop_
_entity_poly.entity_id
_entity_poly.type
_entity_poly.pdbx_seq_one_letter_code
_entity_poly.pdbx_strand_id
1 'polypeptide(L)'
;MCWLPIEALADRIFSEKSDVWSFGILTYEIFIRGKVPYEKIDHNQMYEFVKNGQRLDCPEDAPNQIYAIVMSCWEKEPDDRPSFGDLVNRLYEMREYASDLYTYGYVGYRQEDNHRDDVSFRGSFLNKFENFDSE
;
A
#
# COMPACT_ATOMS: atom_id res chain seq x y z
N MET A 1 10.10 -12.75 -9.72
CA MET A 1 8.91 -12.65 -10.61
C MET A 1 7.61 -12.39 -9.84
N CYS A 2 7.65 -11.94 -8.58
CA CYS A 2 6.46 -11.71 -7.74
C CYS A 2 5.58 -10.50 -8.11
N TRP A 3 5.96 -9.79 -9.18
CA TRP A 3 5.32 -8.56 -9.61
C TRP A 3 4.24 -8.76 -10.67
N LEU A 4 4.21 -9.93 -11.33
CA LEU A 4 3.31 -10.18 -12.45
C LEU A 4 2.04 -10.91 -11.98
N PRO A 5 0.86 -10.54 -12.52
CA PRO A 5 -0.37 -11.28 -12.31
C PRO A 5 -0.38 -12.60 -13.11
N ILE A 6 -1.36 -13.48 -12.82
CA ILE A 6 -1.41 -14.83 -13.40
C ILE A 6 -1.57 -14.84 -14.93
N GLU A 7 -2.32 -13.90 -15.50
CA GLU A 7 -2.51 -13.79 -16.96
C GLU A 7 -1.23 -13.35 -17.68
N ALA A 8 -0.40 -12.53 -17.04
CA ALA A 8 0.90 -12.13 -17.58
C ALA A 8 1.93 -13.27 -17.47
N LEU A 9 1.83 -14.07 -16.39
CA LEU A 9 2.68 -15.24 -16.17
C LEU A 9 2.35 -16.40 -17.13
N ALA A 10 1.06 -16.72 -17.31
CA ALA A 10 0.60 -17.83 -18.13
C ALA A 10 0.58 -17.49 -19.62
N ASP A 11 -0.09 -16.39 -19.96
CA ASP A 11 -0.53 -16.12 -21.33
C ASP A 11 0.20 -14.92 -21.97
N ARG A 12 1.13 -14.29 -21.23
CA ARG A 12 1.84 -13.06 -21.65
C ARG A 12 0.89 -11.92 -22.00
N ILE A 13 -0.25 -11.86 -21.34
CA ILE A 13 -1.22 -10.78 -21.49
C ILE A 13 -0.80 -9.63 -20.58
N PHE A 14 -0.57 -8.46 -21.17
CA PHE A 14 -0.22 -7.23 -20.47
C PHE A 14 -1.25 -6.14 -20.79
N SER A 15 -1.69 -5.44 -19.76
CA SER A 15 -2.70 -4.39 -19.83
C SER A 15 -2.53 -3.40 -18.68
N GLU A 16 -3.31 -2.32 -18.68
CA GLU A 16 -3.40 -1.43 -17.51
C GLU A 16 -3.73 -2.22 -16.23
N LYS A 17 -4.55 -3.27 -16.32
CA LYS A 17 -4.93 -4.10 -15.16
C LYS A 17 -3.79 -4.97 -14.65
N SER A 18 -2.82 -5.34 -15.49
CA SER A 18 -1.60 -5.99 -15.01
C SER A 18 -0.64 -5.02 -14.31
N ASP A 19 -0.66 -3.75 -14.71
CA ASP A 19 0.09 -2.70 -14.02
C ASP A 19 -0.54 -2.37 -12.67
N VAL A 20 -1.88 -2.38 -12.57
CA VAL A 20 -2.61 -2.25 -11.29
C VAL A 20 -2.20 -3.34 -10.30
N TRP A 21 -2.04 -4.59 -10.76
CA TRP A 21 -1.51 -5.66 -9.90
C TRP A 21 -0.12 -5.34 -9.37
N SER A 22 0.79 -4.93 -10.27
CA SER A 22 2.17 -4.55 -9.93
C SER A 22 2.20 -3.38 -8.95
N PHE A 23 1.28 -2.41 -9.09
CA PHE A 23 1.10 -1.31 -8.15
C PHE A 23 0.67 -1.79 -6.76
N GLY A 24 -0.17 -2.83 -6.66
CA GLY A 24 -0.49 -3.47 -5.38
C GLY A 24 0.75 -4.05 -4.68
N ILE A 25 1.65 -4.69 -5.45
CA ILE A 25 2.94 -5.21 -4.94
C ILE A 25 3.83 -4.07 -4.46
N LEU A 26 3.98 -3.00 -5.26
CA LEU A 26 4.73 -1.80 -4.88
C LEU A 26 4.20 -1.19 -3.58
N THR A 27 2.88 -1.01 -3.50
CA THR A 27 2.23 -0.42 -2.33
C THR A 27 2.49 -1.27 -1.10
N TYR A 28 2.35 -2.59 -1.22
CA TYR A 28 2.70 -3.51 -0.13
C TYR A 28 4.17 -3.38 0.30
N GLU A 29 5.10 -3.31 -0.67
CA GLU A 29 6.54 -3.17 -0.43
C GLU A 29 6.91 -1.93 0.38
N ILE A 30 6.22 -0.80 0.13
CA ILE A 30 6.38 0.44 0.90
C ILE A 30 6.11 0.18 2.39
N PHE A 31 5.06 -0.56 2.73
CA PHE A 31 4.68 -0.83 4.13
C PHE A 31 5.54 -1.89 4.80
N ILE A 32 6.12 -2.82 4.05
CA ILE A 32 7.13 -3.74 4.58
C ILE A 32 8.56 -3.16 4.54
N ARG A 33 8.70 -1.86 4.26
CA ARG A 33 9.96 -1.09 4.26
C ARG A 33 11.02 -1.65 3.29
N GLY A 34 10.60 -2.00 2.07
CA GLY A 34 11.51 -2.50 1.03
C GLY A 34 11.99 -3.93 1.24
N LYS A 35 11.39 -4.68 2.18
CA LYS A 35 11.57 -6.13 2.24
C LYS A 35 11.00 -6.79 0.98
N VAL A 36 11.49 -7.97 0.65
CA VAL A 36 11.08 -8.67 -0.58
C VAL A 36 9.68 -9.28 -0.40
N PRO A 37 8.69 -8.89 -1.22
CA PRO A 37 7.38 -9.55 -1.22
C PRO A 37 7.53 -11.04 -1.58
N TYR A 38 6.80 -11.90 -0.87
CA TYR A 38 6.83 -13.36 -1.06
C TYR A 38 8.22 -14.02 -0.89
N GLU A 39 9.12 -13.46 -0.09
CA GLU A 39 10.49 -14.00 0.14
C GLU A 39 10.52 -15.50 0.47
N LYS A 40 9.49 -16.00 1.16
CA LYS A 40 9.39 -17.40 1.61
C LYS A 40 8.83 -18.37 0.56
N ILE A 41 8.37 -17.86 -0.59
CA ILE A 41 7.73 -18.65 -1.63
C ILE A 41 8.71 -18.83 -2.78
N ASP A 42 8.96 -20.09 -3.17
CA ASP A 42 9.79 -20.37 -4.34
C ASP A 42 9.14 -19.78 -5.60
N HIS A 43 9.95 -19.19 -6.47
CA HIS A 43 9.54 -18.71 -7.78
C HIS A 43 8.76 -19.76 -8.59
N ASN A 44 9.14 -21.03 -8.48
CA ASN A 44 8.44 -22.13 -9.17
C ASN A 44 7.04 -22.39 -8.62
N GLN A 45 6.78 -22.00 -7.36
CA GLN A 45 5.49 -22.18 -6.68
C GLN A 45 4.61 -20.92 -6.79
N MET A 46 5.18 -19.78 -7.17
CA MET A 46 4.49 -18.49 -7.23
C MET A 46 3.21 -18.54 -8.07
N TYR A 47 3.27 -19.15 -9.25
CA TYR A 47 2.12 -19.24 -10.14
C TYR A 47 0.95 -19.98 -9.47
N GLU A 48 1.21 -21.16 -8.91
CA GLU A 48 0.17 -21.96 -8.24
C GLU A 48 -0.32 -21.30 -6.95
N PHE A 49 0.57 -20.66 -6.18
CA PHE A 49 0.21 -19.90 -4.98
C PHE A 49 -0.83 -18.82 -5.29
N VAL A 50 -0.53 -17.96 -6.28
CA VAL A 50 -1.41 -16.85 -6.67
C VAL A 50 -2.70 -17.35 -7.31
N LYS A 51 -2.61 -18.37 -8.18
CA LYS A 51 -3.75 -19.00 -8.86
C LYS A 51 -4.76 -19.61 -7.89
N ASN A 52 -4.29 -20.16 -6.77
CA ASN A 52 -5.13 -20.71 -5.70
C ASN A 52 -5.74 -19.63 -4.80
N GLY A 53 -5.57 -18.34 -5.13
CA GLY A 53 -6.15 -17.23 -4.39
C GLY A 53 -5.35 -16.84 -3.13
N GLN A 54 -4.18 -17.43 -2.91
CA GLN A 54 -3.35 -17.07 -1.77
C GLN A 54 -2.72 -15.69 -1.98
N ARG A 55 -2.63 -14.89 -0.92
CA ARG A 55 -2.11 -13.51 -0.91
C ARG A 55 -1.22 -13.29 0.32
N LEU A 56 -0.50 -12.18 0.35
CA LEU A 56 0.30 -11.77 1.51
C LEU A 56 -0.63 -11.25 2.63
N ASP A 57 -0.29 -11.58 3.87
CA ASP A 57 -0.98 -11.08 5.06
C ASP A 57 -0.80 -9.56 5.21
N CYS A 58 -1.70 -8.88 5.93
CA CYS A 58 -1.55 -7.47 6.22
C CYS A 58 -0.26 -7.19 7.01
N PRO A 59 0.61 -6.26 6.56
CA PRO A 59 1.76 -5.82 7.34
C PRO A 59 1.32 -5.20 8.67
N GLU A 60 2.12 -5.38 9.72
CA GLU A 60 1.82 -4.90 11.08
C GLU A 60 1.62 -3.38 11.16
N ASP A 61 2.37 -2.63 10.35
CA ASP A 61 2.34 -1.16 10.31
C ASP A 61 1.43 -0.58 9.21
N ALA A 62 0.75 -1.43 8.43
CA ALA A 62 -0.12 -0.97 7.34
C ALA A 62 -1.51 -0.58 7.86
N PRO A 63 -2.01 0.64 7.55
CA PRO A 63 -3.40 0.98 7.79
C PRO A 63 -4.34 0.02 7.03
N ASN A 64 -5.41 -0.42 7.66
CA ASN A 64 -6.40 -1.33 7.04
C ASN A 64 -6.92 -0.83 5.68
N GLN A 65 -7.07 0.49 5.54
CA GLN A 65 -7.52 1.14 4.30
C GLN A 65 -6.52 0.95 3.15
N ILE A 66 -5.22 1.03 3.43
CA ILE A 66 -4.17 0.74 2.45
C ILE A 66 -4.20 -0.74 2.08
N TYR A 67 -4.29 -1.62 3.07
CA TYR A 67 -4.32 -3.06 2.79
C TYR A 67 -5.55 -3.43 1.96
N ALA A 68 -6.70 -2.79 2.18
CA ALA A 68 -7.88 -2.95 1.33
C ALA A 68 -7.62 -2.50 -0.12
N ILE A 69 -6.88 -1.40 -0.33
CA ILE A 69 -6.45 -0.98 -1.67
C ILE A 69 -5.56 -2.07 -2.31
N VAL A 70 -4.53 -2.52 -1.60
CA VAL A 70 -3.62 -3.58 -2.06
C VAL A 70 -4.39 -4.84 -2.45
N MET A 71 -5.32 -5.30 -1.61
CA MET A 71 -6.14 -6.48 -1.88
C MET A 71 -7.01 -6.29 -3.13
N SER A 72 -7.61 -5.11 -3.32
CA SER A 72 -8.39 -4.83 -4.52
C SER A 72 -7.56 -4.82 -5.82
N CYS A 73 -6.26 -4.47 -5.73
CA CYS A 73 -5.34 -4.60 -6.86
C CYS A 73 -5.02 -6.07 -7.20
N TRP A 74 -5.21 -6.99 -6.25
CA TRP A 74 -4.91 -8.41 -6.39
C TRP A 74 -6.15 -9.28 -6.62
N GLU A 75 -7.23 -8.68 -7.11
CA GLU A 75 -8.37 -9.44 -7.62
C GLU A 75 -7.95 -10.36 -8.76
N LYS A 76 -8.52 -11.56 -8.76
CA LYS A 76 -8.14 -12.62 -9.71
C LYS A 76 -8.46 -12.19 -11.13
N GLU A 77 -9.70 -11.77 -11.35
CA GLU A 77 -10.17 -11.31 -12.66
C GLU A 77 -9.66 -9.89 -12.90
N PRO A 78 -8.99 -9.60 -14.04
CA PRO A 78 -8.43 -8.27 -14.31
C PRO A 78 -9.47 -7.14 -14.28
N ASP A 79 -10.72 -7.43 -14.68
CA ASP A 79 -11.79 -6.44 -14.74
C ASP A 79 -12.32 -6.04 -13.35
N ASP A 80 -12.16 -6.90 -12.35
CA ASP A 80 -12.55 -6.62 -10.95
C ASP A 80 -11.52 -5.73 -10.24
N ARG A 81 -10.30 -5.62 -10.80
CA ARG A 81 -9.28 -4.71 -10.27
C ARG A 81 -9.72 -3.26 -10.52
N PRO A 82 -9.41 -2.31 -9.62
CA PRO A 82 -9.74 -0.90 -9.84
C PRO A 82 -9.00 -0.32 -11.06
N SER A 83 -9.48 0.80 -11.60
CA SER A 83 -8.66 1.63 -12.48
C SER A 83 -7.66 2.47 -11.68
N PHE A 84 -6.62 2.99 -12.32
CA PHE A 84 -5.77 3.98 -11.65
C PHE A 84 -6.53 5.23 -11.21
N GLY A 85 -7.58 5.63 -11.95
CA GLY A 85 -8.46 6.72 -11.53
C GLY A 85 -9.16 6.44 -10.19
N ASP A 86 -9.68 5.22 -10.02
CA ASP A 86 -10.31 4.80 -8.76
C ASP A 86 -9.29 4.78 -7.61
N LEU A 87 -8.08 4.27 -7.87
CA LEU A 87 -7.00 4.22 -6.89
C LEU A 87 -6.58 5.62 -6.43
N VAL A 88 -6.42 6.55 -7.37
CA VAL A 88 -6.08 7.95 -7.09
C VAL A 88 -7.16 8.60 -6.23
N ASN A 89 -8.44 8.42 -6.57
CA ASN A 89 -9.55 8.97 -5.79
C ASN A 89 -9.55 8.43 -4.36
N ARG A 90 -9.40 7.11 -4.17
CA ARG A 90 -9.33 6.49 -2.84
C ARG A 90 -8.16 7.02 -2.02
N LEU A 91 -6.99 7.18 -2.63
CA LEU A 91 -5.80 7.72 -1.95
C LEU A 91 -5.99 9.20 -1.57
N TYR A 92 -6.63 10.00 -2.41
CA TYR A 92 -6.97 11.38 -2.09
C TYR A 92 -7.93 11.45 -0.90
N GLU A 93 -9.02 10.68 -0.91
CA GLU A 93 -9.99 10.64 0.21
C GLU A 93 -9.31 10.27 1.53
N MET A 94 -8.40 9.29 1.51
CA MET A 94 -7.62 8.90 2.68
C MET A 94 -6.70 10.02 3.17
N ARG A 95 -6.07 10.76 2.26
CA ARG A 95 -5.20 11.90 2.60
C ARG A 95 -5.99 13.03 3.24
N GLU A 96 -7.13 13.40 2.68
CA GLU A 96 -7.99 14.45 3.23
C GLU A 96 -8.51 14.06 4.62
N TYR A 97 -8.98 12.81 4.79
CA TYR A 97 -9.42 12.32 6.10
C TYR A 97 -8.30 12.35 7.15
N ALA A 98 -7.07 11.98 6.75
CA ALA A 98 -5.92 12.09 7.64
C ALA A 98 -5.63 13.55 8.02
N SER A 99 -5.66 14.47 7.06
CA SER A 99 -5.46 15.92 7.26
C SER A 99 -6.49 16.50 8.23
N ASP A 100 -7.77 16.14 8.08
CA ASP A 100 -8.85 16.58 8.95
C ASP A 100 -8.69 16.07 10.38
N LEU A 101 -8.33 14.78 10.54
CA LEU A 101 -8.03 14.21 11.86
C LEU A 101 -6.83 14.86 12.53
N TYR A 102 -5.79 15.20 11.77
CA TYR A 102 -4.64 15.92 12.33
C TYR A 102 -5.02 17.35 12.71
N THR A 103 -5.80 18.03 11.88
CA THR A 103 -6.27 19.40 12.18
C THR A 103 -7.14 19.39 13.43
N TYR A 104 -8.10 18.47 13.51
CA TYR A 104 -8.98 18.34 14.67
C TYR A 104 -8.23 17.86 15.92
N GLY A 105 -7.26 16.94 15.76
CA GLY A 105 -6.35 16.50 16.81
C GLY A 105 -5.49 17.65 17.34
N TYR A 106 -4.87 18.46 16.47
CA TYR A 106 -4.10 19.65 16.86
C TYR A 106 -4.96 20.74 17.52
N VAL A 107 -6.19 20.93 17.04
CA VAL A 107 -7.16 21.85 17.68
C VAL A 107 -7.56 21.32 19.06
N GLY A 108 -7.71 19.98 19.21
CA GLY A 108 -8.01 19.32 20.48
C GLY A 108 -6.86 19.33 21.49
N TYR A 109 -5.59 19.30 21.03
CA TYR A 109 -4.39 19.35 21.88
C TYR A 109 -4.01 20.77 22.34
N ARG A 110 -4.78 21.80 22.01
CA ARG A 110 -4.42 23.19 22.32
C ARG A 110 -4.92 23.69 23.68
N GLN A 111 -5.56 22.83 24.49
CA GLN A 111 -5.82 23.07 25.91
C GLN A 111 -5.54 21.77 26.67
N GLU A 112 -4.70 21.85 27.71
CA GLU A 112 -4.33 20.77 28.64
C GLU A 112 -3.31 19.76 28.09
N ASP A 113 -2.02 20.13 28.07
CA ASP A 113 -1.04 19.57 29.02
C ASP A 113 0.42 19.80 28.61
N ASN A 114 1.17 20.32 29.58
CA ASN A 114 2.58 20.64 29.52
C ASN A 114 3.36 19.49 30.21
N HIS A 115 3.34 18.28 29.66
CA HIS A 115 4.23 17.19 30.10
C HIS A 115 4.56 16.22 28.96
N ARG A 116 5.83 15.78 28.98
CA ARG A 116 6.59 15.24 27.85
C ARG A 116 6.31 13.76 27.56
N ASP A 117 6.65 13.41 26.31
CA ASP A 117 6.88 12.08 25.72
C ASP A 117 5.60 11.30 25.30
N ASP A 118 5.36 10.84 24.07
CA ASP A 118 6.22 10.56 22.91
C ASP A 118 5.37 10.57 21.61
N VAL A 119 5.55 11.59 20.76
CA VAL A 119 4.98 11.69 19.38
C VAL A 119 6.10 11.52 18.34
N SER A 120 7.25 10.96 18.75
CA SER A 120 8.49 10.94 17.96
C SER A 120 8.40 10.11 16.68
N PHE A 121 7.57 9.06 16.66
CA PHE A 121 7.67 8.07 15.57
C PHE A 121 7.10 8.57 14.23
N ARG A 122 5.94 9.24 14.23
CA ARG A 122 5.22 9.61 12.99
C ARG A 122 5.78 10.87 12.31
N GLY A 123 6.40 11.77 13.08
CA GLY A 123 7.09 12.95 12.55
C GLY A 123 8.35 12.59 11.74
N SER A 124 9.00 11.47 12.05
CA SER A 124 10.23 11.05 11.36
C SER A 124 10.01 10.64 9.90
N PHE A 125 8.82 10.11 9.56
CA PHE A 125 8.53 9.60 8.22
C PHE A 125 8.18 10.74 7.24
N LEU A 126 7.38 11.71 7.67
CA LEU A 126 7.00 12.87 6.84
C LEU A 126 8.15 13.88 6.68
N ASN A 127 8.91 14.14 7.74
CA ASN A 127 10.10 15.00 7.64
C ASN A 127 11.18 14.44 6.71
N LYS A 128 11.19 13.12 6.45
CA LYS A 128 12.16 12.52 5.54
C LYS A 128 11.78 12.66 4.06
N PHE A 129 10.49 12.82 3.76
CA PHE A 129 10.02 13.09 2.40
C PHE A 129 10.20 14.55 1.99
N GLU A 130 9.94 15.50 2.89
CA GLU A 130 10.15 16.93 2.58
C GLU A 130 11.63 17.31 2.34
N ASN A 131 12.57 16.54 2.89
CA ASN A 131 14.00 16.75 2.67
C ASN A 131 14.53 16.10 1.37
N PHE A 132 13.70 15.40 0.60
CA PHE A 132 14.12 14.73 -0.64
C PHE A 132 13.87 15.60 -1.90
N ASP A 133 13.08 16.68 -1.79
CA ASP A 133 12.80 17.61 -2.89
C ASP A 133 13.79 18.80 -2.95
N SER A 134 14.94 18.69 -2.28
CA SER A 134 15.93 19.77 -2.18
C SER A 134 17.39 19.36 -2.45
N GLU A 135 17.63 18.48 -3.43
CA GLU A 135 18.91 18.36 -4.14
C GLU A 135 18.73 18.19 -5.66
#